data_AF-A0A942JCH7-F1
#
_entry.id   AF-A0A942JCH7-F1
#
_cell.length_a   1.000
_cell.length_b   1.000
_cell.length_c   1.000
_cell.angle_alpha   90.00
_cell.angle_beta   90.00
_cell.angle_gamma   90.00
#
_symmetry.space_group_name_H-M   'P 1'
#
loop_
_entity.id
_entity.type
_entity.pdbx_description
1 polymer ?
#
loop_
_entity_poly.entity_id
_entity_poly.type
_entity_poly.pdbx_seq_one_letter_code
_entity_poly.pdbx_strand_id
1 'polypeptide(L)' 'MATRRGGLGRGLAALIPPGEPGDSGARATLVELALDQIVPNPRQPRDVFDEDELAGLATSIADMGILQPLVVRPS' A
#
# COMPACT_ATOMS: atom_id res chain seq x y z
N MET A 1 6.96 -29.99 45.55
CA MET A 1 7.49 -28.61 45.43
C MET A 1 8.71 -28.62 44.52
N ALA A 2 8.54 -28.29 43.23
CA ALA A 2 9.64 -27.92 42.34
C ALA A 2 9.07 -27.15 41.13
N THR A 3 9.16 -25.83 41.19
CA THR A 3 8.77 -24.93 40.09
C THR A 3 9.78 -25.07 38.95
N ARG A 4 9.32 -25.38 37.73
CA ARG A 4 10.20 -25.39 36.55
C ARG A 4 10.32 -23.95 36.03
N ARG A 5 11.56 -23.46 36.10
CA ARG A 5 12.02 -22.14 35.69
C ARG A 5 11.60 -21.83 34.24
N GLY A 6 10.97 -20.67 34.04
CA GLY A 6 10.58 -20.15 32.74
C GLY A 6 11.79 -19.89 31.86
N GLY A 7 11.83 -20.56 30.70
CA GLY A 7 12.77 -20.28 29.63
C GLY A 7 12.05 -19.56 28.50
N LEU A 8 12.67 -18.48 28.02
CA LEU A 8 12.31 -17.71 26.82
C LEU A 8 11.09 -16.78 26.95
N GLY A 9 11.17 -15.74 27.80
CA GLY A 9 10.03 -14.81 27.93
C GLY A 9 10.33 -13.37 28.31
N ARG A 10 11.57 -12.87 28.13
CA ARG A 10 11.91 -11.48 28.52
C ARG A 10 12.86 -10.73 27.58
N GLY A 11 13.57 -11.41 26.66
CA GLY A 11 14.59 -10.77 25.82
C GLY A 11 14.16 -10.41 24.39
N LEU A 12 13.10 -11.03 23.86
CA LEU A 12 12.64 -10.76 22.50
C LEU A 12 12.06 -9.35 22.35
N ALA A 13 11.33 -8.87 23.36
CA ALA A 13 10.81 -7.50 23.41
C ALA A 13 11.89 -6.42 23.64
N ALA A 14 13.12 -6.81 24.01
CA ALA A 14 14.25 -5.88 24.13
C ALA A 14 15.05 -5.75 22.82
N LEU A 15 14.93 -6.75 21.92
CA LEU A 15 15.58 -6.77 20.61
C LEU A 15 14.66 -6.29 19.49
N ILE A 16 13.35 -6.42 19.68
CA ILE A 16 12.34 -5.82 18.81
C ILE A 16 12.03 -4.46 19.44
N PRO A 17 12.67 -3.35 19.02
CA PRO A 17 12.14 -2.04 19.37
C PRO A 17 10.66 -2.06 19.02
N PRO A 18 9.75 -1.60 19.90
CA PRO A 18 8.37 -1.41 19.49
C PRO A 18 8.46 -0.54 18.25
N GLY A 19 8.17 -1.14 17.10
CA GLY A 19 8.06 -0.38 15.88
C GLY A 19 6.94 0.58 16.17
N GLU A 20 7.27 1.84 16.45
CA GLU A 20 6.33 2.91 16.18
C GLU A 20 5.85 2.61 14.75
N PRO A 21 4.54 2.42 14.53
CA PRO A 21 4.04 2.15 13.19
C PRO A 21 4.65 3.22 12.30
N GLY A 22 5.57 2.80 11.43
CA GLY A 22 6.59 3.69 10.91
C GLY A 22 5.98 4.92 10.29
N ASP A 23 6.00 6.04 11.03
CA ASP A 23 5.72 7.37 10.50
C ASP A 23 7.01 7.88 9.84
N SER A 24 7.48 7.10 8.87
CA SER A 24 8.66 7.42 8.04
C SER A 24 8.28 7.50 6.56
N GLY A 25 7.02 7.82 6.29
CA GLY A 25 6.52 8.03 4.94
C GLY A 25 5.35 9.00 5.01
N ALA A 26 5.42 10.07 4.21
CA ALA A 26 4.39 11.10 4.13
C ALA A 26 2.98 10.52 4.30
N ARG A 27 2.20 11.05 5.24
CA ARG A 27 0.78 10.69 5.37
C ARG A 27 0.12 10.86 4.01
N ALA A 28 -0.30 9.74 3.42
CA ALA A 28 -1.07 9.77 2.17
C ALA A 28 -2.29 10.65 2.42
N THR A 29 -2.36 11.75 1.67
CA THR A 29 -3.45 12.72 1.77
C THR A 29 -4.34 12.52 0.56
N LEU A 30 -5.65 12.49 0.77
CA LEU A 30 -6.59 12.47 -0.34
C LEU A 30 -6.55 13.82 -1.04
N VAL A 31 -6.27 13.79 -2.34
CA VAL A 31 -6.20 14.98 -3.19
C VAL A 31 -6.92 14.72 -4.50
N GLU A 32 -7.54 15.75 -5.05
CA GLU A 32 -8.05 15.76 -6.42
C GLU A 32 -6.96 16.30 -7.35
N LEU A 33 -6.68 15.58 -8.42
CA LEU A 33 -5.67 15.93 -9.41
C LEU A 33 -6.30 15.88 -10.80
N ALA A 34 -5.85 16.75 -11.69
CA ALA A 34 -6.20 16.65 -13.10
C ALA A 34 -5.48 15.44 -13.72
N LEU A 35 -6.14 14.75 -14.65
CA LEU A 35 -5.62 13.50 -15.23
C LEU A 35 -4.29 13.71 -15.99
N ASP A 36 -4.10 14.89 -16.57
CA ASP A 36 -2.87 15.28 -17.29
C ASP A 36 -1.65 15.47 -16.37
N GLN A 37 -1.87 15.56 -15.05
CA GLN A 37 -0.80 15.60 -14.04
C GLN A 37 -0.31 14.20 -13.63
N ILE A 38 -0.98 13.14 -14.08
CA ILE A 38 -0.66 11.75 -13.72
C ILE A 38 0.04 11.08 -14.89
N VAL A 39 1.26 10.61 -14.65
CA VAL A 39 2.04 9.86 -15.65
C VAL A 39 2.37 8.46 -15.15
N PRO A 40 2.45 7.45 -16.03
CA PRO A 40 2.89 6.11 -15.65
C PRO A 40 4.31 6.13 -15.08
N ASN A 41 4.57 5.28 -14.09
CA ASN A 41 5.93 5.09 -13.58
C ASN A 41 6.80 4.41 -14.66
N PRO A 42 7.94 4.99 -15.09
CA PRO A 42 8.84 4.38 -16.08
C PRO A 42 9.42 3.02 -15.67
N ARG A 43 9.34 2.69 -14.38
CA ARG A 43 9.76 1.40 -13.81
C ARG A 43 8.55 0.55 -13.41
N GLN A 44 7.47 0.60 -14.19
CA GLN A 44 6.32 -0.28 -13.99
C GLN A 44 6.73 -1.73 -14.27
N PRO A 45 6.59 -2.67 -13.31
CA PRO A 45 6.84 -4.09 -13.58
C PRO A 45 5.75 -4.75 -14.43
N ARG A 46 4.53 -4.20 -14.48
CA ARG A 46 3.44 -4.72 -15.32
C ARG A 46 3.32 -3.88 -16.58
N ASP A 47 3.73 -4.46 -17.71
CA ASP A 47 3.68 -3.82 -19.03
C ASP A 47 2.54 -4.35 -19.92
N VAL A 48 1.94 -5.49 -19.55
CA VAL A 48 0.88 -6.14 -20.32
C VAL A 48 -0.42 -6.20 -19.52
N PHE A 49 -1.50 -5.81 -20.18
CA PHE A 49 -2.87 -5.91 -19.70
C PHE A 49 -3.66 -6.83 -20.62
N ASP A 50 -4.60 -7.56 -20.04
CA ASP A 50 -5.62 -8.26 -20.81
C ASP A 50 -6.63 -7.22 -21.31
N GLU A 51 -6.91 -7.21 -22.62
CA GLU A 51 -7.74 -6.18 -23.25
C GLU A 51 -9.22 -6.30 -22.84
N ASP A 52 -9.72 -7.53 -22.65
CA ASP A 52 -11.10 -7.78 -22.25
C ASP A 52 -11.30 -7.36 -20.79
N GLU A 53 -10.37 -7.69 -19.90
CA GLU A 53 -10.40 -7.22 -18.51
C GLU A 53 -10.32 -5.69 -18.41
N LEU A 54 -9.46 -5.06 -19.23
CA LEU A 54 -9.31 -3.60 -19.24
C LEU A 54 -10.58 -2.90 -19.73
N ALA A 55 -11.22 -3.42 -20.78
CA ALA A 55 -12.50 -2.91 -21.27
C ALA A 55 -13.62 -3.05 -20.22
N GLY A 56 -13.65 -4.18 -19.51
CA GLY A 56 -14.57 -4.39 -18.40
C GLY A 56 -14.36 -3.39 -17.26
N LEU A 57 -13.11 -3.12 -16.89
CA LEU A 57 -12.77 -2.12 -15.87
C LEU A 57 -13.18 -0.70 -16.31
N ALA A 58 -12.92 -0.33 -17.56
CA ALA A 58 -13.29 0.98 -18.09
C ALA A 58 -14.81 1.19 -18.06
N THR A 59 -15.59 0.17 -18.41
CA THR A 59 -17.05 0.20 -18.34
C THR A 59 -17.53 0.37 -16.89
N SER A 60 -16.97 -0.39 -15.96
CA SER A 60 -17.27 -0.28 -14.52
C SER A 60 -16.98 1.12 -13.96
N ILE A 61 -15.83 1.70 -14.34
CA ILE A 61 -15.45 3.07 -13.94
C ILE A 61 -16.41 4.11 -14.53
N ALA A 62 -16.88 3.93 -15.77
CA ALA A 62 -17.84 4.85 -16.37
C ALA A 62 -19.19 4.86 -15.64
N ASP A 63 -19.65 3.69 -15.18
CA ASP A 63 -20.95 3.53 -14.52
C ASP A 63 -20.92 3.93 -13.03
N MET A 64 -19.88 3.52 -12.30
CA MET A 64 -19.81 3.67 -10.84
C MET A 64 -18.75 4.68 -10.37
N GLY A 65 -17.90 5.17 -11.27
CA GLY A 65 -16.73 5.96 -10.92
C GLY A 65 -15.59 5.12 -10.35
N ILE A 66 -14.56 5.82 -9.86
CA ILE A 66 -13.42 5.18 -9.21
C ILE A 66 -13.77 4.88 -7.74
N LEU A 67 -13.89 3.60 -7.39
CA LEU A 67 -14.19 3.17 -6.03
C LEU A 67 -13.02 3.39 -5.06
N GLN A 68 -11.79 3.14 -5.51
CA GLN A 68 -10.58 3.29 -4.72
C GLN A 68 -9.68 4.38 -5.30
N PRO A 69 -9.28 5.39 -4.52
CA PRO A 69 -8.34 6.41 -4.96
C PRO A 69 -7.03 5.82 -5.49
N LEU A 70 -6.50 6.41 -6.56
CA LEU A 70 -5.21 6.04 -7.11
C LEU A 70 -4.08 6.53 -6.20
N VAL A 71 -3.03 5.71 -6.08
CA VAL A 71 -1.82 6.08 -5.33
C VAL A 71 -0.82 6.74 -6.27
N VAL A 72 -0.39 7.94 -5.90
CA VAL A 72 0.59 8.72 -6.66
C VAL A 72 1.70 9.22 -5.75
N ARG A 73 2.82 9.63 -6.34
CA ARG A 73 3.92 10.32 -5.67
C ARG A 73 4.37 11.50 -6.53
N PRO A 74 4.98 12.55 -5.94
CA PRO A 74 5.69 13.55 -6.71
C PRO A 74 6.72 12.88 -7.63
N SER A 75 6.73 13.29 -8.90
CA SER A 75 7.66 12.81 -9.93
C SER A 75 9.08 13.30 -9.69
#